data_AF-A0ABD2XXP4-F1
#
_entry.id   AF-A0ABD2XXP4-F1
#
_cell.length_a   1.000
_cell.length_b   1.000
_cell.length_c   1.000
_cell.angle_alpha   90.00
_cell.angle_beta   90.00
_cell.angle_gamma   90.00
#
_symmetry.space_group_name_H-M   'P 1'
#
loop_
_entity.id
_entity.type
_entity.pdbx_description
1 polymer ?
#
loop_
_entity_poly.entity_id
_entity_poly.type
_entity_poly.pdbx_seq_one_letter_code
_entity_poly.pdbx_strand_id
1 'polypeptide(L)'
;MKNLMHDVHAGICKGETQQRWIRNSTWAQLLQVWDGEKFKSLSQTNKKNRASTFDGKGYLRHTGGSISYLEYRRKLVCIYKLCFILSHPLVCYFFYFLIL
;
A
#
# COMPACT_ATOMS: atom_id res chain seq x y z
N MET A 1 32.38 12.49 7.07
CA MET A 1 31.43 13.41 6.41
C MET A 1 30.03 12.90 6.75
N LYS A 2 29.33 13.55 7.70
CA LYS A 2 27.99 13.10 8.10
C LYS A 2 27.03 13.35 6.93
N ASN A 3 26.11 12.43 6.68
CA ASN A 3 25.16 12.51 5.56
C ASN A 3 24.23 13.71 5.77
N LEU A 4 24.63 14.87 5.24
CA LEU A 4 23.98 16.17 5.39
C LEU A 4 22.46 16.11 5.18
N MET A 5 21.99 15.27 4.25
CA MET A 5 20.56 15.06 4.01
C MET A 5 19.81 14.40 5.16
N HIS A 6 20.39 13.40 5.82
CA HIS A 6 19.74 12.74 6.96
C HIS A 6 19.58 13.69 8.14
N ASP A 7 20.61 14.50 8.40
CA ASP A 7 20.60 15.46 9.49
C ASP A 7 19.60 16.61 9.22
N VAL A 8 19.56 17.11 7.97
CA VAL A 8 18.57 18.12 7.55
C VAL A 8 17.15 17.57 7.65
N HIS A 9 16.92 16.32 7.21
CA HIS A 9 15.59 15.70 7.31
C HIS A 9 15.16 15.54 8.76
N ALA A 10 16.06 15.08 9.64
CA ALA A 10 15.78 14.96 11.07
C ALA A 10 15.46 16.32 11.70
N GLY A 11 16.21 17.37 11.37
CA GLY A 11 15.97 18.72 11.85
C GLY A 11 14.65 19.32 11.38
N ILE A 12 14.23 19.05 10.14
CA ILE A 12 12.90 19.46 9.63
C ILE A 12 11.79 18.72 10.34
N CYS A 13 11.92 17.40 10.52
CA CYS A 13 10.93 16.59 11.23
C CYS A 13 10.76 17.00 12.69
N LYS A 14 11.80 17.56 13.32
CA LYS A 14 11.76 18.11 14.68
C LYS A 14 11.35 19.59 14.73
N GLY A 15 11.21 20.26 13.58
CA GLY A 15 10.95 21.71 13.50
C GLY A 15 12.16 22.58 13.85
N GLU A 16 13.33 21.99 14.09
CA GLU A 16 14.57 22.65 14.50
C GLU A 16 15.28 23.36 13.35
N THR A 17 15.03 22.94 12.11
CA THR A 17 15.69 23.49 10.91
C THR A 17 14.67 24.09 9.95
N GLN A 18 14.54 25.42 9.97
CA GLN A 18 13.77 26.14 8.97
C GLN A 18 14.50 26.09 7.63
N GLN A 19 13.75 25.82 6.55
CA GLN A 19 14.33 25.88 5.22
C GLN A 19 14.33 27.30 4.67
N ARG A 20 15.47 27.72 4.07
CA ARG A 20 15.72 29.08 3.57
C ARG A 20 14.69 29.61 2.56
N TRP A 21 13.97 28.73 1.89
CA TRP A 21 12.99 29.04 0.84
C TRP A 21 11.57 29.24 1.39
N ILE A 22 11.34 29.02 2.69
CA ILE A 22 10.06 29.28 3.35
C ILE A 22 10.21 30.54 4.20
N ARG A 23 9.30 31.50 4.02
CA ARG A 23 9.27 32.74 4.81
C ARG A 23 8.97 32.45 6.28
N ASN A 24 9.62 33.18 7.19
CA ASN A 24 9.51 32.96 8.65
C ASN A 24 8.06 32.94 9.16
N SER A 25 7.21 33.84 8.66
CA SER A 25 5.79 33.91 9.04
C SER A 25 5.03 32.64 8.65
N THR A 26 5.31 32.09 7.47
CA THR A 26 4.69 30.85 6.98
C THR A 26 5.23 29.64 7.74
N TRP A 27 6.53 29.63 8.07
CA TRP A 27 7.13 28.57 8.87
C TRP A 27 6.51 28.48 10.26
N ALA A 28 6.31 29.61 10.94
CA ALA A 28 5.65 29.65 12.24
C ALA A 28 4.22 29.10 12.20
N GLN A 29 3.45 29.45 11.16
CA GLN A 29 2.09 28.91 10.95
C GLN A 29 2.11 27.39 10.73
N LEU A 30 3.08 26.88 9.95
CA LEU A 30 3.23 25.44 9.72
C LEU A 30 3.57 24.70 11.01
N LEU A 31 4.51 25.21 11.81
CA LEU A 31 4.86 24.62 13.10
C LEU A 31 3.65 24.55 14.03
N GLN A 32 2.84 25.60 14.09
CA GLN A 32 1.61 25.62 14.90
C GLN A 32 0.61 24.53 14.46
N VAL A 33 0.44 24.34 13.14
CA VAL A 33 -0.44 23.28 12.60
C VAL A 33 0.14 21.90 12.87
N TRP A 34 1.45 21.72 12.71
CA TRP A 34 2.13 20.44 12.92
C TRP A 34 2.17 20.01 14.38
N ASP A 35 2.22 20.96 15.31
CA ASP A 35 2.20 20.67 16.74
C ASP A 35 0.80 20.28 17.24
N GLY A 36 -0.25 20.61 16.48
CA GLY A 36 -1.63 20.26 16.77
C GLY A 36 -1.90 18.76 16.83
N GLU A 37 -2.69 18.33 17.81
CA GLU A 37 -3.03 16.94 18.06
C GLU A 37 -3.73 16.28 16.87
N LYS A 38 -4.61 17.02 16.19
CA LYS A 38 -5.29 16.58 14.95
C LYS A 38 -4.30 16.21 13.85
N PHE A 39 -3.24 17.00 13.67
CA PHE A 39 -2.23 16.72 12.66
C PHE A 39 -1.38 15.51 13.05
N LYS A 40 -0.95 15.43 14.32
CA LYS A 40 -0.18 14.30 14.83
C LYS A 40 -0.94 12.98 14.71
N SER A 41 -2.22 12.94 15.07
CA SER A 41 -3.05 11.74 14.97
C SER A 41 -3.25 11.30 13.52
N LEU A 42 -3.51 12.23 12.61
CA LEU A 42 -3.62 11.97 11.18
C LEU A 42 -2.29 11.47 10.59
N SER A 43 -1.18 12.12 10.95
CA SER A 43 0.17 11.75 10.51
C SER A 43 0.54 10.34 10.95
N GLN A 44 0.29 9.98 12.22
CA GLN A 44 0.52 8.63 12.74
C GLN A 44 -0.38 7.61 12.05
N THR A 45 -1.65 7.93 11.84
CA THR A 45 -2.58 7.06 11.10
C THR A 45 -2.10 6.83 9.67
N ASN A 46 -1.68 7.88 8.98
CA ASN A 46 -1.15 7.77 7.62
C ASN A 46 0.20 7.04 7.57
N LYS A 47 1.04 7.17 8.60
CA LYS A 47 2.27 6.39 8.74
C LYS A 47 1.94 4.91 8.91
N LYS A 48 1.00 4.57 9.80
CA LYS A 48 0.50 3.21 9.99
C LYS A 48 -0.13 2.66 8.70
N ASN A 49 -0.91 3.45 7.98
CA ASN A 49 -1.51 3.05 6.70
C ASN A 49 -0.49 2.86 5.58
N ARG A 50 0.66 3.54 5.63
CA ARG A 50 1.78 3.32 4.71
C ARG A 50 2.60 2.09 5.08
N ALA A 51 2.75 1.84 6.38
CA ALA A 51 3.43 0.66 6.90
C ALA A 51 2.54 -0.59 6.91
N SER A 52 1.21 -0.43 6.80
CA SER A 52 0.29 -1.54 6.82
C SER A 52 0.42 -2.34 5.53
N THR A 53 0.62 -3.64 5.71
CA THR A 53 0.63 -4.62 4.66
C THR A 53 -0.82 -4.91 4.29
N PHE A 54 -1.30 -4.42 3.15
CA PHE A 54 -2.55 -4.93 2.60
C PHE A 54 -2.31 -6.40 2.25
N ASP A 55 -2.93 -7.31 3.00
CA ASP A 55 -2.87 -8.76 2.78
C ASP A 55 -1.44 -9.35 2.80
N GLY A 56 -0.57 -8.81 3.67
CA GLY A 56 0.82 -9.28 3.83
C GLY A 56 1.79 -8.80 2.73
N LYS A 57 1.36 -7.96 1.79
CA LYS A 57 2.17 -7.48 0.66
C LYS A 57 2.20 -5.95 0.68
N GLY A 58 3.30 -5.39 1.17
CA GLY A 58 3.44 -3.98 1.55
C GLY A 58 3.50 -3.03 0.37
N TYR A 59 2.47 -3.02 -0.49
CA TYR A 59 2.42 -2.18 -1.68
C TYR A 59 1.17 -1.30 -1.74
N LEU A 60 1.48 -0.01 -1.85
CA LEU A 60 0.74 1.17 -2.29
C LEU A 60 -0.78 1.03 -2.50
N ARG A 61 -1.51 1.73 -1.61
CA ARG A 61 -2.93 2.12 -1.71
C ARG A 61 -3.20 3.18 -2.81
N HIS A 62 -2.49 3.10 -3.93
CA HIS A 62 -2.78 3.85 -5.16
C HIS A 62 -3.13 2.87 -6.26
N THR A 63 -4.28 2.22 -6.13
CA THR A 63 -4.95 1.54 -7.23
C THR A 63 -5.59 2.64 -8.08
N GLY A 64 -4.82 3.19 -9.03
CA GLY A 64 -5.35 4.05 -10.10
C GLY A 64 -6.21 3.24 -11.06
N GLY A 65 -7.28 2.61 -10.57
CA GLY A 65 -8.16 1.69 -11.32
C GLY A 65 -7.50 0.38 -11.80
N SER A 66 -6.18 0.27 -11.75
CA SER A 66 -5.42 -0.88 -12.25
C SER A 66 -5.35 -2.01 -11.22
N ILE A 67 -5.82 -3.19 -11.62
CA ILE A 67 -5.74 -4.41 -10.79
C ILE A 67 -4.26 -4.75 -10.56
N SER A 68 -3.85 -4.91 -9.30
CA SER A 68 -2.48 -5.32 -8.99
C SER A 68 -2.21 -6.72 -9.53
N TYR A 69 -0.96 -7.00 -9.94
CA TYR A 69 -0.56 -8.32 -10.45
C TYR A 69 -0.96 -9.48 -9.50
N LEU A 70 -0.88 -9.24 -8.20
CA LEU A 70 -1.22 -10.22 -7.17
C LEU A 70 -2.70 -10.56 -7.15
N GLU A 71 -3.55 -9.55 -7.34
CA GLU A 71 -5.00 -9.70 -7.44
C GLU A 71 -5.39 -10.38 -8.76
N TYR A 72 -4.73 -10.01 -9.87
CA TYR A 72 -4.88 -10.68 -11.16
C TYR A 72 -4.53 -12.18 -11.07
N ARG A 73 -3.40 -12.51 -10.43
CA ARG A 73 -2.99 -13.91 -10.19
C ARG A 73 -4.01 -14.69 -9.35
N ARG A 74 -4.58 -14.08 -8.31
CA ARG A 74 -5.64 -14.72 -7.50
C ARG A 74 -6.86 -15.07 -8.35
N LYS A 75 -7.32 -14.14 -9.20
CA LYS A 75 -8.47 -14.38 -10.09
C LYS A 75 -8.22 -15.54 -11.04
N LEU A 76 -7.03 -15.64 -11.64
CA LEU A 76 -6.67 -16.75 -12.53
C LEU A 76 -6.68 -18.12 -11.83
N VAL A 77 -6.14 -18.22 -10.61
CA VAL A 77 -6.15 -19.48 -9.84
C VAL A 77 -7.58 -19.92 -9.51
N CYS A 78 -8.47 -18.97 -9.19
CA CYS A 78 -9.87 -19.25 -8.91
C CYS A 78 -10.61 -19.80 -10.14
N ILE A 79 -10.40 -19.16 -11.31
CA ILE A 79 -10.97 -19.61 -12.59
C ILE A 79 -10.48 -21.01 -12.96
N TYR A 80 -9.17 -21.26 -12.86
CA TYR A 80 -8.59 -22.56 -13.18
C TYR A 80 -9.17 -23.70 -12.34
N LYS A 81 -9.31 -23.50 -11.02
CA LYS A 81 -9.91 -24.49 -10.12
C LYS A 81 -11.35 -24.81 -10.50
N LEU A 82 -12.12 -23.78 -10.85
CA LEU A 82 -13.53 -23.93 -11.21
C LEU A 82 -13.68 -24.71 -12.53
N CYS A 83 -12.85 -24.42 -13.53
CA CYS A 83 -12.83 -25.18 -14.78
C CYS A 83 -12.43 -26.65 -14.58
N PHE A 84 -11.43 -26.93 -13.72
CA PHE A 84 -10.99 -28.31 -13.46
C PHE A 84 -12.05 -29.15 -12.74
N ILE A 85 -12.79 -28.56 -11.80
CA ILE A 85 -13.87 -29.25 -11.07
C ILE A 85 -15.09 -29.47 -11.97
N LEU A 86 -15.40 -28.53 -12.88
CA LEU A 86 -16.53 -28.68 -13.81
C LEU A 86 -16.22 -29.62 -14.98
N SER A 87 -14.97 -29.73 -15.42
CA SER A 87 -14.58 -30.65 -16.49
C SER A 87 -14.44 -32.10 -16.01
N HIS A 88 -14.03 -32.32 -14.76
CA HIS A 88 -13.85 -33.66 -14.20
C HIS A 88 -15.08 -34.59 -14.27
N PRO A 89 -16.29 -34.17 -13.86
CA PRO A 89 -17.46 -35.05 -13.87
C PRO A 89 -17.91 -35.41 -15.30
N LEU A 90 -17.76 -34.49 -16.26
CA LEU A 90 -18.12 -34.74 -17.67
C LEU A 90 -17.18 -35.74 -18.34
N VAL A 91 -15.87 -35.63 -18.05
CA VAL A 91 -14.87 -36.57 -18.56
C VAL A 91 -15.09 -37.96 -17.94
N CYS A 92 -15.34 -38.04 -16.63
CA CYS A 92 -15.64 -39.32 -15.98
C CYS A 92 -16.92 -39.97 -16.52
N TYR A 93 -17.97 -39.20 -16.81
CA TYR A 93 -19.23 -39.75 -17.35
C TYR A 93 -19.08 -40.26 -18.79
N PHE A 94 -18.31 -39.55 -19.63
CA PHE A 94 -18.03 -39.95 -21.01
C PHE A 94 -17.23 -41.26 -21.08
N PHE A 95 -16.23 -41.43 -20.21
CA PHE A 95 -15.46 -42.68 -20.16
C PHE A 95 -16.23 -43.85 -19.54
N TYR A 96 -17.11 -43.59 -18.57
CA TYR A 96 -17.95 -44.64 -17.98
C TYR A 96 -18.94 -45.24 -19.01
N PHE A 97 -19.48 -44.41 -19.91
CA PHE A 97 -20.39 -44.85 -20.97
C PHE A 97 -19.69 -45.49 -22.19
N LEU A 98 -18.38 -45.33 -22.34
CA LEU A 98 -17.59 -45.91 -23.43
C LEU A 98 -17.05 -47.32 -23.09
N ILE A 99 -17.02 -47.66 -21.81
CA ILE A 99 -16.51 -48.94 -21.28
C ILE A 99 -17.64 -49.94 -21.00
N LEU A 100 -18.90 -49.50 -21.03
CA LEU A 100 -20.10 -50.35 -20.97
C LEU A 100 -20.61 -50.67 -22.37
#